data_AF-D5G9S5-F1
#
_entry.id   AF-D5G9S5-F1
#
_cell.length_a   1.000
_cell.length_b   1.000
_cell.length_c   1.000
_cell.angle_alpha   90.00
_cell.angle_beta   90.00
_cell.angle_gamma   90.00
#
_symmetry.space_group_name_H-M   'P 1'
#
loop_
_entity.id
_entity.type
_entity.pdbx_description
1 polymer ?
#
loop_
_entity_poly.entity_id
_entity_poly.type
_entity_poly.pdbx_seq_one_letter_code
_entity_poly.pdbx_strand_id
1 'polypeptide(L)'
;MSSFSAVPVLDFSLSRDESTKPAFLDELRRTLLEVGFLYIKNTGIDEDLVEEVIRLGKAFFDLPESEKLRLEMKNSPHFLGYSRLGNEITKHATDWREQIDLATELPAPAPDEPRYRMLRGPNHWPKEELLPGFRKTFTEYMDQMAKLSTNFTSLVAEAIGLPADSFEKYFDASEESASGTKRQDKMKIVKYPDLGELGEQAAGSQGGEETGLSAFISYLLQATDHKGLQVQNYRGDWVDCVPIKGTFVVAIGRGLEAMTDGVCISTAHRVISPSAGSGPRFSIPFFQGVSYDATFESMDVPEGVKALKQEIVRKEGGWKDEAEMTFKKGSCFKHLGEATMMNRVRSHPDVGERYYPDLLRVVQEQEKAGKKQSVDKPGNGNPLGVPTTTVTTTEGATDGAPTTSPIRGRGRAPTIVVELTPSDQPTYGEDPGPDGSMERKEAFEMRKADAAPDVVRVIER
;
A
#
# COMPACT_ATOMS: atom_id res chain seq x y z
N MET A 1 7.57 8.22 -27.69
CA MET A 1 7.73 7.92 -26.26
C MET A 1 6.72 6.84 -25.93
N SER A 2 7.14 5.61 -25.66
CA SER A 2 6.23 4.50 -25.39
C SER A 2 6.51 3.94 -24.00
N SER A 3 5.89 4.57 -23.00
CA SER A 3 5.79 3.98 -21.67
C SER A 3 5.03 2.66 -21.73
N PHE A 4 5.27 1.77 -20.77
CA PHE A 4 4.57 0.50 -20.72
C PHE A 4 3.05 0.71 -20.57
N SER A 5 2.29 -0.13 -21.27
CA SER A 5 0.82 -0.15 -21.26
C SER A 5 0.25 -1.47 -20.74
N ALA A 6 1.12 -2.42 -20.41
CA ALA A 6 0.79 -3.70 -19.82
C ALA A 6 1.97 -4.19 -18.95
N VAL A 7 1.69 -4.99 -17.93
CA VAL A 7 2.71 -5.62 -17.10
C VAL A 7 3.20 -6.90 -17.79
N PRO A 8 4.53 -7.08 -17.98
CA PRO A 8 5.09 -8.24 -18.68
C PRO A 8 4.78 -9.58 -18.00
N VAL A 9 4.70 -10.66 -18.78
CA VAL A 9 4.50 -12.03 -18.27
C VAL A 9 5.70 -12.88 -18.65
N LEU A 10 6.49 -13.27 -17.66
CA LEU A 10 7.69 -14.09 -17.85
C LEU A 10 7.41 -15.56 -17.52
N ASP A 11 7.94 -16.45 -18.35
CA ASP A 11 7.91 -17.89 -18.09
C ASP A 11 9.10 -18.29 -17.23
N PHE A 12 8.85 -18.52 -15.93
CA PHE A 12 9.91 -18.82 -14.97
C PHE A 12 10.64 -20.12 -15.29
N SER A 13 10.01 -21.06 -16.00
CA SER A 13 10.65 -22.33 -16.35
C SER A 13 11.85 -22.15 -17.28
N LEU A 14 11.90 -21.07 -18.09
CA LEU A 14 13.02 -20.75 -18.99
C LEU A 14 14.30 -20.40 -18.24
N SER A 15 14.22 -20.03 -16.96
CA SER A 15 15.40 -19.77 -16.12
C SER A 15 16.17 -21.04 -15.74
N ARG A 16 15.56 -22.22 -15.91
CA ARG A 16 16.07 -23.51 -15.43
C ARG A 16 16.93 -24.26 -16.46
N ASP A 17 16.88 -23.85 -17.71
CA ASP A 17 17.64 -24.45 -18.80
C ASP A 17 18.72 -23.47 -19.28
N GLU A 18 19.97 -23.92 -19.37
CA GLU A 18 21.11 -23.08 -19.75
C GLU A 18 20.96 -22.42 -21.13
N SER A 19 20.24 -23.07 -22.05
CA SER A 19 20.01 -22.56 -23.41
C SER A 19 18.97 -21.43 -23.44
N THR A 20 17.99 -21.43 -22.54
CA THR A 20 16.92 -20.42 -22.49
C THR A 20 17.14 -19.35 -21.43
N LYS A 21 17.95 -19.62 -20.41
CA LYS A 21 18.23 -18.70 -19.31
C LYS A 21 18.74 -17.33 -19.78
N PRO A 22 19.64 -17.21 -20.77
CA PRO A 22 20.11 -15.89 -21.23
C PRO A 22 18.97 -15.00 -21.74
N ALA A 23 18.04 -15.56 -22.54
CA ALA A 23 16.90 -14.80 -23.05
C ALA A 23 15.94 -14.38 -21.92
N PHE A 24 15.72 -15.26 -20.93
CA PHE A 24 14.96 -14.93 -19.73
C PHE A 24 15.61 -13.79 -18.94
N LEU A 25 16.93 -13.82 -18.73
CA LEU A 25 17.65 -12.77 -18.01
C LEU A 25 17.60 -11.42 -18.73
N ASP A 26 17.64 -11.40 -20.06
CA ASP A 26 17.49 -10.18 -20.86
C ASP A 26 16.08 -9.59 -20.72
N GLU A 27 15.04 -10.42 -20.75
CA GLU A 27 13.66 -9.97 -20.54
C GLU A 27 13.43 -9.49 -19.11
N LEU A 28 13.97 -10.22 -18.12
CA LEU A 28 13.94 -9.82 -16.71
C LEU A 28 14.65 -8.48 -16.51
N ARG A 29 15.83 -8.27 -17.09
CA ARG A 29 16.57 -7.00 -17.02
C ARG A 29 15.72 -5.84 -17.54
N ARG A 30 15.13 -5.96 -18.73
CA ARG A 30 14.26 -4.91 -19.29
C ARG A 30 13.12 -4.60 -18.34
N THR A 31 12.47 -5.64 -17.81
CA THR A 31 11.34 -5.51 -16.90
C THR A 31 11.72 -4.83 -15.57
N LEU A 32 12.89 -5.16 -15.00
CA LEU A 32 13.41 -4.54 -13.78
C LEU A 32 13.75 -3.05 -13.98
N LEU A 33 14.26 -2.68 -15.15
CA LEU A 33 14.69 -1.30 -15.43
C LEU A 33 13.52 -0.39 -15.87
N GLU A 34 12.52 -0.95 -16.57
CA GLU A 34 11.43 -0.20 -17.22
C GLU A 34 10.08 -0.29 -16.48
N VAL A 35 9.80 -1.38 -15.76
CA VAL A 35 8.45 -1.63 -15.24
C VAL A 35 8.42 -1.83 -13.72
N GLY A 36 9.36 -2.59 -13.15
CA GLY A 36 9.37 -2.88 -11.71
C GLY A 36 8.25 -3.81 -11.23
N PHE A 37 7.41 -4.27 -12.17
CA PHE A 37 6.31 -5.20 -11.98
C PHE A 37 6.33 -6.23 -13.11
N LEU A 38 5.99 -7.47 -12.79
CA LEU A 38 5.85 -8.55 -13.76
C LEU A 38 4.90 -9.62 -13.26
N TYR A 39 4.38 -10.44 -14.15
CA TYR A 39 3.86 -11.75 -13.82
C TYR A 39 4.94 -12.80 -14.02
N ILE A 40 4.97 -13.81 -13.17
CA ILE A 40 5.69 -15.05 -13.41
C ILE A 40 4.71 -16.22 -13.47
N LYS A 41 4.86 -17.07 -14.48
CA LYS A 41 4.13 -18.34 -14.64
C LYS A 41 5.09 -19.53 -14.55
N ASN A 42 4.55 -20.74 -14.45
CA ASN A 42 5.35 -21.99 -14.42
C ASN A 42 6.41 -22.00 -13.31
N THR A 43 6.06 -21.47 -12.14
CA THR A 43 6.98 -21.30 -11.00
C THR A 43 7.40 -22.62 -10.35
N GLY A 44 6.71 -23.73 -10.68
CA GLY A 44 6.94 -25.04 -10.08
C GLY A 44 6.26 -25.24 -8.72
N ILE A 45 5.48 -24.27 -8.26
CA ILE A 45 4.58 -24.45 -7.11
C ILE A 45 3.36 -25.23 -7.61
N ASP A 46 2.98 -26.26 -6.86
CA ASP A 46 1.84 -27.12 -7.17
C ASP A 46 0.53 -26.31 -7.27
N GLU A 47 -0.21 -26.49 -8.35
CA GLU A 47 -1.49 -25.80 -8.57
C GLU A 47 -2.54 -26.21 -7.54
N ASP A 48 -2.55 -27.47 -7.10
CA ASP A 48 -3.47 -27.96 -6.08
C ASP A 48 -3.23 -27.25 -4.73
N LEU A 49 -1.96 -27.01 -4.40
CA LEU A 49 -1.59 -26.23 -3.21
C LEU A 49 -2.07 -24.78 -3.33
N VAL A 50 -1.90 -24.15 -4.49
CA VAL A 50 -2.35 -22.77 -4.73
C VAL A 50 -3.88 -22.67 -4.63
N GLU A 51 -4.62 -23.62 -5.21
CA GLU A 51 -6.08 -23.66 -5.12
C GLU A 51 -6.54 -23.86 -3.67
N GLU A 52 -5.87 -24.71 -2.90
CA GLU A 52 -6.16 -24.91 -1.48
C GLU A 52 -5.84 -23.67 -0.63
N VAL A 53 -4.74 -22.97 -0.91
CA VAL A 53 -4.40 -21.67 -0.30
C VAL A 53 -5.49 -20.63 -0.56
N ILE A 54 -6.00 -20.55 -1.80
CA ILE A 54 -7.10 -19.65 -2.15
C ILE A 54 -8.37 -20.02 -1.38
N ARG A 55 -8.72 -21.31 -1.34
CA ARG A 55 -9.92 -21.81 -0.66
C ARG A 55 -9.90 -21.51 0.84
N LEU A 56 -8.82 -21.89 1.51
CA LEU A 56 -8.64 -21.68 2.95
C LEU A 56 -8.46 -20.20 3.30
N GLY A 57 -7.78 -19.42 2.46
CA GLY A 57 -7.62 -17.99 2.64
C GLY A 57 -8.93 -17.23 2.58
N LYS A 58 -9.87 -17.63 1.69
CA LYS A 58 -11.24 -17.09 1.67
C LYS A 58 -12.01 -17.51 2.93
N ALA A 59 -11.99 -18.81 3.26
CA ALA A 59 -12.73 -19.37 4.39
C ALA A 59 -12.30 -18.79 5.76
N PHE A 60 -11.06 -18.29 5.88
CA PHE A 60 -10.62 -17.59 7.10
C PHE A 60 -11.54 -16.43 7.48
N PHE A 61 -12.04 -15.67 6.51
CA PHE A 61 -12.86 -14.49 6.79
C PHE A 61 -14.30 -14.84 7.22
N ASP A 62 -14.71 -16.09 6.99
CA ASP A 62 -16.00 -16.66 7.42
C ASP A 62 -15.93 -17.25 8.85
N LEU A 63 -14.76 -17.23 9.49
CA LEU A 63 -14.61 -17.67 10.88
C LEU A 63 -15.49 -16.85 11.84
N PRO A 64 -15.94 -17.47 12.95
CA PRO A 64 -16.64 -16.74 14.01
C PRO A 64 -15.84 -15.51 14.45
N GLU A 65 -16.53 -14.39 14.65
CA GLU A 65 -15.88 -13.14 15.07
C GLU A 65 -15.00 -13.34 16.30
N SER A 66 -15.48 -14.10 17.30
CA SER A 66 -14.71 -14.42 18.51
C SER A 66 -13.36 -15.09 18.23
N GLU A 67 -13.27 -15.94 17.21
CA GLU A 67 -12.01 -16.56 16.79
C GLU A 67 -11.12 -15.55 16.08
N LYS A 68 -11.66 -14.74 15.15
CA LYS A 68 -10.88 -13.66 14.51
C LYS A 68 -10.35 -12.66 15.53
N LEU A 69 -11.15 -12.31 16.55
CA LEU A 69 -10.75 -11.42 17.65
C LEU A 69 -9.67 -12.03 18.55
N ARG A 70 -9.71 -13.34 18.79
CA ARG A 70 -8.63 -14.06 19.50
C ARG A 70 -7.29 -13.91 18.75
N LEU A 71 -7.34 -13.91 17.43
CA LEU A 71 -6.17 -13.80 16.55
C LEU A 71 -5.69 -12.36 16.32
N GLU A 72 -6.33 -11.34 16.91
CA GLU A 72 -5.99 -9.93 16.63
C GLU A 72 -4.50 -9.62 16.80
N MET A 73 -3.95 -8.81 15.89
CA MET A 73 -2.55 -8.41 15.88
C MET A 73 -2.14 -7.71 17.18
N LYS A 74 -3.02 -6.91 17.79
CA LYS A 74 -2.79 -6.28 19.12
C LYS A 74 -2.54 -7.28 20.26
N ASN A 75 -2.79 -8.57 20.04
CA ASN A 75 -2.47 -9.63 20.98
C ASN A 75 -1.06 -10.20 20.76
N SER A 76 -0.33 -9.77 19.73
CA SER A 76 1.02 -10.20 19.39
C SER A 76 2.01 -9.03 19.47
N PRO A 77 3.13 -9.15 20.21
CA PRO A 77 4.19 -8.16 20.13
C PRO A 77 4.93 -8.20 18.78
N HIS A 78 4.69 -9.23 17.96
CA HIS A 78 5.43 -9.49 16.74
C HIS A 78 4.80 -8.90 15.47
N PHE A 79 3.72 -8.13 15.62
CA PHE A 79 2.94 -7.58 14.50
C PHE A 79 2.42 -8.66 13.53
N LEU A 80 2.04 -9.82 14.08
CA LEU A 80 1.41 -10.93 13.37
C LEU A 80 0.02 -11.16 13.94
N GLY A 81 -0.95 -11.47 13.08
CA GLY A 81 -2.33 -11.70 13.47
C GLY A 81 -3.34 -10.91 12.63
N TYR A 82 -4.60 -11.00 13.07
CA TYR A 82 -5.76 -10.44 12.39
C TYR A 82 -5.89 -8.93 12.61
N SER A 83 -6.22 -8.19 11.55
CA SER A 83 -6.59 -6.77 11.59
C SER A 83 -8.02 -6.60 11.09
N ARG A 84 -8.82 -5.87 11.86
CA ARG A 84 -10.22 -5.56 11.52
C ARG A 84 -10.30 -4.65 10.30
N LEU A 85 -11.48 -4.63 9.66
CA LEU A 85 -11.79 -3.69 8.60
C LEU A 85 -11.50 -2.25 9.03
N GLY A 86 -10.70 -1.52 8.25
CA GLY A 86 -10.37 -0.12 8.51
C GLY A 86 -9.39 0.12 9.67
N ASN A 87 -8.76 -0.92 10.21
CA ASN A 87 -7.83 -0.76 11.34
C ASN A 87 -6.43 -0.28 10.92
N GLU A 88 -6.02 -0.51 9.66
CA GLU A 88 -4.68 -0.11 9.18
C GLU A 88 -4.73 1.29 8.54
N ILE A 89 -3.75 2.12 8.89
CA ILE A 89 -3.58 3.47 8.35
C ILE A 89 -2.40 3.48 7.39
N THR A 90 -2.65 3.82 6.12
CA THR A 90 -1.60 3.99 5.11
C THR A 90 -1.61 5.44 4.63
N LYS A 91 -0.46 6.13 4.71
CA LYS A 91 -0.32 7.55 4.38
C LYS A 91 -1.42 8.45 4.96
N HIS A 92 -1.80 8.23 6.22
CA HIS A 92 -2.83 8.99 6.94
C HIS A 92 -4.27 8.78 6.44
N ALA A 93 -4.53 7.80 5.58
CA ALA A 93 -5.87 7.37 5.19
C ALA A 93 -6.17 5.96 5.72
N THR A 94 -7.43 5.72 6.06
CA THR A 94 -7.93 4.39 6.45
C THR A 94 -7.90 3.47 5.24
N ASP A 95 -7.27 2.30 5.40
CA ASP A 95 -7.33 1.24 4.39
C ASP A 95 -8.52 0.32 4.68
N TRP A 96 -9.52 0.33 3.79
CA TRP A 96 -10.74 -0.46 3.90
C TRP A 96 -10.53 -1.92 3.51
N ARG A 97 -9.72 -2.62 4.31
CA ARG A 97 -9.45 -4.04 4.17
C ARG A 97 -9.50 -4.76 5.51
N GLU A 98 -9.91 -6.01 5.47
CA GLU A 98 -9.78 -6.98 6.56
C GLU A 98 -8.62 -7.92 6.22
N GLN A 99 -7.74 -8.25 7.16
CA GLN A 99 -6.57 -9.10 6.84
C GLN A 99 -6.07 -9.94 8.01
N ILE A 100 -5.26 -10.96 7.71
CA ILE A 100 -4.38 -11.64 8.67
C ILE A 100 -2.94 -11.61 8.17
N ASP A 101 -2.04 -11.14 9.03
CA ASP A 101 -0.59 -11.15 8.83
C ASP A 101 0.00 -12.44 9.39
N LEU A 102 0.68 -13.20 8.52
CA LEU A 102 1.40 -14.42 8.80
C LEU A 102 2.89 -14.27 8.45
N ALA A 103 3.69 -15.24 8.88
CA ALA A 103 5.12 -15.27 8.69
C ALA A 103 5.66 -16.69 8.63
N THR A 104 6.88 -16.88 8.15
CA THR A 104 7.62 -18.14 8.38
C THR A 104 7.64 -18.44 9.87
N GLU A 105 7.26 -19.65 10.27
CA GLU A 105 7.13 -19.99 11.69
C GLU A 105 8.50 -19.92 12.38
N LEU A 106 8.64 -19.00 13.33
CA LEU A 106 9.83 -18.87 14.19
C LEU A 106 9.41 -18.70 15.65
N PRO A 107 10.24 -19.13 16.61
CA PRO A 107 10.01 -18.81 18.01
C PRO A 107 10.12 -17.31 18.27
N ALA A 108 9.60 -16.85 19.41
CA ALA A 108 9.86 -15.51 19.89
C ALA A 108 11.37 -15.32 20.19
N PRO A 109 11.96 -14.15 19.92
CA PRO A 109 13.33 -13.84 20.29
C PRO A 109 13.57 -13.91 21.80
N ALA A 110 14.83 -14.07 22.20
CA ALA A 110 15.17 -14.00 23.62
C ALA A 110 15.00 -12.56 24.17
N PRO A 111 14.67 -12.37 25.47
CA PRO A 111 14.39 -11.05 26.03
C PRO A 111 15.55 -10.05 25.99
N ASP A 112 16.79 -10.53 25.85
CA ASP A 112 18.02 -9.75 25.78
C ASP A 112 18.43 -9.35 24.35
N GLU A 113 17.72 -9.85 23.34
CA GLU A 113 17.96 -9.47 21.95
C GLU A 113 17.59 -8.00 21.66
N PRO A 114 18.23 -7.37 20.65
CA PRO A 114 17.84 -6.03 20.22
C PRO A 114 16.35 -5.92 19.94
N ARG A 115 15.75 -4.82 20.39
CA ARG A 115 14.28 -4.66 20.40
C ARG A 115 13.62 -4.85 19.03
N TYR A 116 14.29 -4.45 17.95
CA TYR A 116 13.77 -4.62 16.60
C TYR A 116 13.64 -6.09 16.18
N ARG A 117 14.36 -7.02 16.81
CA ARG A 117 14.22 -8.46 16.52
C ARG A 117 12.87 -9.02 16.98
N MET A 118 12.16 -8.32 17.87
CA MET A 118 10.78 -8.64 18.22
C MET A 118 9.80 -8.56 17.05
N LEU A 119 10.18 -7.96 15.92
CA LEU A 119 9.43 -8.07 14.66
C LEU A 119 9.36 -9.53 14.14
N ARG A 120 10.21 -10.42 14.66
CA ARG A 120 10.13 -11.86 14.47
C ARG A 120 9.38 -12.51 15.62
N GLY A 121 8.65 -13.57 15.32
CA GLY A 121 7.98 -14.39 16.32
C GLY A 121 6.94 -15.33 15.72
N PRO A 122 6.22 -16.06 16.56
CA PRO A 122 5.26 -17.08 16.13
C PRO A 122 3.99 -16.46 15.54
N ASN A 123 3.35 -17.21 14.65
CA ASN A 123 2.04 -16.85 14.11
C ASN A 123 0.93 -17.11 15.13
N HIS A 124 -0.18 -16.40 14.94
CA HIS A 124 -1.46 -16.74 15.56
C HIS A 124 -2.29 -17.54 14.56
N TRP A 125 -2.37 -18.86 14.77
CA TRP A 125 -3.13 -19.78 13.92
C TRP A 125 -4.59 -19.91 14.37
N PRO A 126 -5.55 -20.00 13.42
CA PRO A 126 -6.91 -20.38 13.76
C PRO A 126 -6.91 -21.79 14.36
N LYS A 127 -7.91 -22.06 15.21
CA LYS A 127 -8.13 -23.39 15.78
C LYS A 127 -8.35 -24.42 14.66
N GLU A 128 -7.67 -25.56 14.78
CA GLU A 128 -7.72 -26.63 13.78
C GLU A 128 -9.15 -27.15 13.57
N GLU A 129 -9.96 -27.20 14.63
CA GLU A 129 -11.36 -27.61 14.55
C GLU A 129 -12.28 -26.61 13.83
N LEU A 130 -11.89 -25.34 13.71
CA LEU A 130 -12.68 -24.31 13.04
C LEU A 130 -12.26 -24.14 11.57
N LEU A 131 -10.98 -24.36 11.26
CA LEU A 131 -10.47 -24.30 9.88
C LEU A 131 -9.38 -25.34 9.65
N PRO A 132 -9.76 -26.63 9.52
CA PRO A 132 -8.81 -27.73 9.39
C PRO A 132 -7.85 -27.54 8.22
N GLY A 133 -6.58 -27.87 8.44
CA GLY A 133 -5.53 -27.80 7.43
C GLY A 133 -4.95 -26.41 7.18
N PHE A 134 -5.52 -25.33 7.71
CA PHE A 134 -5.06 -23.95 7.47
C PHE A 134 -3.57 -23.76 7.75
N ARG A 135 -3.13 -24.13 8.97
CA ARG A 135 -1.74 -23.99 9.37
C ARG A 135 -0.81 -24.78 8.45
N LYS A 136 -1.16 -26.04 8.16
CA LYS A 136 -0.35 -26.94 7.32
C LYS A 136 -0.20 -26.37 5.91
N THR A 137 -1.31 -26.01 5.27
CA THR A 137 -1.33 -25.49 3.89
C THR A 137 -0.52 -24.21 3.77
N PHE A 138 -0.74 -23.23 4.66
CA PHE A 138 -0.02 -21.96 4.58
C PHE A 138 1.46 -22.09 4.95
N THR A 139 1.82 -23.03 5.84
CA THR A 139 3.24 -23.32 6.13
C THR A 139 3.93 -23.90 4.88
N GLU A 140 3.35 -24.92 4.25
CA GLU A 140 3.89 -25.51 3.02
C GLU A 140 4.00 -24.47 1.89
N TYR A 141 2.96 -23.65 1.71
CA TYR A 141 2.97 -22.60 0.71
C TYR A 141 4.07 -21.55 0.96
N MET A 142 4.26 -21.12 2.21
CA MET A 142 5.34 -20.18 2.54
C MET A 142 6.72 -20.80 2.32
N ASP A 143 6.91 -22.10 2.57
CA ASP A 143 8.18 -22.79 2.30
C ASP A 143 8.49 -22.86 0.79
N GLN A 144 7.47 -23.08 -0.05
CA GLN A 144 7.63 -23.05 -1.51
C GLN A 144 7.92 -21.62 -2.02
N MET A 145 7.21 -20.61 -1.49
CA MET A 145 7.45 -19.21 -1.81
C MET A 145 8.83 -18.74 -1.34
N ALA A 146 9.32 -19.23 -0.21
CA ALA A 146 10.66 -18.97 0.28
C ALA A 146 11.74 -19.47 -0.69
N LYS A 147 11.58 -20.68 -1.26
CA LYS A 147 12.49 -21.22 -2.28
C LYS A 147 12.40 -20.45 -3.60
N LEU A 148 11.18 -20.17 -4.06
CA LEU A 148 10.93 -19.39 -5.27
C LEU A 148 11.58 -18.02 -5.18
N SER A 149 11.37 -17.32 -4.05
CA SER A 149 11.88 -15.96 -3.86
C SER A 149 13.39 -15.91 -3.76
N THR A 150 14.05 -16.88 -3.12
CA THR A 150 15.52 -16.98 -3.12
C THR A 150 16.06 -17.14 -4.54
N ASN A 151 15.50 -18.08 -5.31
CA ASN A 151 15.93 -18.32 -6.69
C ASN A 151 15.70 -17.09 -7.58
N PHE A 152 14.51 -16.48 -7.50
CA PHE A 152 14.21 -15.27 -8.26
C PHE A 152 15.16 -14.13 -7.93
N THR A 153 15.53 -13.93 -6.66
CA THR A 153 16.50 -12.90 -6.28
C THR A 153 17.89 -13.16 -6.87
N SER A 154 18.35 -14.41 -6.96
CA SER A 154 19.60 -14.73 -7.67
C SER A 154 19.52 -14.39 -9.16
N LEU A 155 18.38 -14.68 -9.81
CA LEU A 155 18.15 -14.31 -11.21
C LEU A 155 18.09 -12.79 -11.41
N VAL A 156 17.55 -12.05 -10.44
CA VAL A 156 17.59 -10.58 -10.46
C VAL A 156 19.04 -10.09 -10.43
N ALA A 157 19.91 -10.67 -9.60
CA ALA A 157 21.32 -10.29 -9.54
C ALA A 157 22.01 -10.52 -10.89
N GLU A 158 21.86 -11.72 -11.46
CA GLU A 158 22.39 -12.05 -12.78
C GLU A 158 21.84 -11.13 -13.87
N ALA A 159 20.53 -10.84 -13.83
CA ALA A 159 19.88 -9.97 -14.80
C ALA A 159 20.45 -8.56 -14.76
N ILE A 160 20.86 -8.03 -13.61
CA ILE A 160 21.52 -6.72 -13.52
C ILE A 160 23.05 -6.79 -13.60
N GLY A 161 23.61 -7.95 -13.98
CA GLY A 161 25.04 -8.13 -14.23
C GLY A 161 25.88 -8.33 -12.97
N LEU A 162 25.25 -8.64 -11.83
CA LEU A 162 25.91 -9.00 -10.59
C LEU A 162 26.07 -10.53 -10.46
N PRO A 163 27.00 -11.03 -9.62
CA PRO A 163 27.03 -12.42 -9.20
C PRO A 163 25.70 -12.87 -8.59
N ALA A 164 25.29 -14.11 -8.85
CA ALA A 164 23.98 -14.67 -8.45
C ALA A 164 23.74 -14.68 -6.92
N ASP A 165 24.81 -14.63 -6.13
CA ASP A 165 24.84 -14.63 -4.67
C ASP A 165 24.94 -13.22 -4.05
N SER A 166 24.97 -12.16 -4.86
CA SER A 166 25.22 -10.78 -4.39
C SER A 166 24.26 -10.29 -3.32
N PHE A 167 23.05 -10.84 -3.27
CA PHE A 167 22.03 -10.47 -2.30
C PHE A 167 22.03 -11.36 -1.03
N GLU A 168 22.75 -12.49 -1.01
CA GLU A 168 22.70 -13.46 0.10
C GLU A 168 23.05 -12.83 1.44
N LYS A 169 24.00 -11.89 1.46
CA LYS A 169 24.42 -11.16 2.68
C LYS A 169 23.30 -10.34 3.34
N TYR A 170 22.20 -10.07 2.64
CA TYR A 170 21.04 -9.33 3.15
C TYR A 170 19.92 -10.24 3.64
N PHE A 171 20.08 -11.56 3.52
CA PHE A 171 19.11 -12.54 3.98
C PHE A 171 19.67 -13.35 5.15
N ASP A 172 18.83 -13.63 6.14
CA ASP A 172 19.17 -14.50 7.28
C ASP A 172 19.10 -15.99 6.87
N ALA A 173 19.75 -16.37 5.77
CA ALA A 173 19.49 -17.62 5.07
C ALA A 173 20.49 -18.76 5.37
N SER A 174 21.67 -18.49 5.93
CA SER A 174 22.68 -19.52 6.22
C SER A 174 22.89 -19.76 7.70
N GLU A 175 23.38 -20.96 8.07
CA GLU A 175 23.89 -21.26 9.42
C GLU A 175 25.04 -20.31 9.83
N GLU A 176 25.61 -19.58 8.87
CA GLU A 176 26.64 -18.54 9.02
C GLU A 176 26.09 -17.11 8.94
N SER A 177 24.76 -16.92 9.01
CA SER A 177 24.17 -15.58 9.00
C SER A 177 24.86 -14.69 10.03
N ALA A 178 25.34 -13.52 9.62
CA ALA A 178 26.00 -12.56 10.50
C ALA A 178 25.10 -12.12 11.68
N SER A 179 23.78 -12.31 11.57
CA SER A 179 22.81 -12.07 12.63
C SER A 179 22.64 -13.24 13.61
N GLY A 180 23.06 -14.45 13.23
CA GLY A 180 22.80 -15.71 13.95
C GLY A 180 21.34 -16.15 13.92
N THR A 181 20.54 -15.59 13.01
CA THR A 181 19.08 -15.81 12.98
C THR A 181 18.60 -16.41 11.66
N LYS A 182 17.38 -16.94 11.65
CA LYS A 182 16.70 -17.47 10.46
C LYS A 182 15.84 -16.40 9.79
N ARG A 183 15.78 -16.44 8.45
CA ARG A 183 14.92 -15.57 7.64
C ARG A 183 13.46 -15.77 8.02
N GLN A 184 12.77 -14.65 8.26
CA GLN A 184 11.33 -14.66 8.43
C GLN A 184 10.68 -13.93 7.26
N ASP A 185 10.16 -14.70 6.31
CA ASP A 185 9.33 -14.16 5.25
C ASP A 185 7.96 -13.81 5.82
N LYS A 186 7.30 -12.79 5.27
CA LYS A 186 5.98 -12.33 5.73
C LYS A 186 4.95 -12.63 4.65
N MET A 187 3.70 -12.82 5.05
CA MET A 187 2.59 -13.03 4.14
C MET A 187 1.34 -12.37 4.72
N LYS A 188 0.45 -11.91 3.85
CA LYS A 188 -0.88 -11.49 4.26
C LYS A 188 -1.92 -12.29 3.52
N ILE A 189 -3.09 -12.43 4.12
CA ILE A 189 -4.33 -12.78 3.42
C ILE A 189 -5.24 -11.59 3.61
N VAL A 190 -5.67 -10.99 2.50
CA VAL A 190 -6.36 -9.70 2.51
C VAL A 190 -7.70 -9.82 1.80
N LYS A 191 -8.76 -9.34 2.45
CA LYS A 191 -10.11 -9.18 1.90
C LYS A 191 -10.39 -7.69 1.71
N TYR A 192 -10.68 -7.32 0.47
CA TYR A 192 -11.21 -6.01 0.11
C TYR A 192 -12.72 -6.16 -0.15
N PRO A 193 -13.59 -5.63 0.72
CA PRO A 193 -15.02 -5.63 0.48
C PRO A 193 -15.36 -4.82 -0.76
N ASP A 194 -16.46 -5.16 -1.44
CA ASP A 194 -16.95 -4.34 -2.54
C ASP A 194 -17.55 -3.01 -2.05
N LEU A 195 -17.75 -2.06 -2.98
CA LEU A 195 -18.32 -0.75 -2.63
C LEU A 195 -19.75 -0.82 -2.09
N GLY A 196 -20.48 -1.92 -2.32
CA GLY A 196 -21.80 -2.15 -1.74
C GLY A 196 -21.72 -2.54 -0.27
N GLU A 197 -20.73 -3.36 0.09
CA GLU A 197 -20.43 -3.74 1.49
C GLU A 197 -19.90 -2.55 2.30
N LEU A 198 -19.13 -1.64 1.69
CA LEU A 198 -18.57 -0.47 2.39
C LEU A 198 -19.58 0.68 2.60
N GLY A 199 -20.67 0.72 1.82
CA GLY A 199 -21.68 1.79 1.88
C GLY A 199 -21.11 3.19 1.61
N GLU A 200 -21.78 4.23 2.12
CA GLU A 200 -21.36 5.64 1.93
C GLU A 200 -20.00 6.00 2.57
N GLN A 201 -19.48 5.15 3.46
CA GLN A 201 -18.21 5.37 4.16
C GLN A 201 -16.99 5.34 3.21
N ALA A 202 -17.11 4.71 2.04
CA ALA A 202 -16.03 4.62 1.04
C ALA A 202 -16.02 5.76 0.01
N ALA A 203 -16.98 6.69 0.04
CA ALA A 203 -17.18 7.69 -1.02
C ALA A 203 -16.04 8.74 -1.15
N GLY A 204 -14.99 8.69 -0.32
CA GLY A 204 -13.87 9.64 -0.36
C GLY A 204 -12.47 9.03 -0.30
N SER A 205 -12.32 7.72 -0.10
CA SER A 205 -11.02 7.05 0.08
C SER A 205 -10.83 5.95 -0.95
N GLN A 206 -10.82 6.33 -2.23
CA GLN A 206 -10.53 5.38 -3.31
C GLN A 206 -9.02 5.26 -3.50
N GLY A 207 -8.49 4.15 -2.98
CA GLY A 207 -7.13 3.68 -3.24
C GLY A 207 -6.09 4.33 -2.35
N GLY A 208 -5.67 3.62 -1.30
CA GLY A 208 -4.39 3.87 -0.69
C GLY A 208 -3.31 3.80 -1.77
N GLU A 209 -2.70 4.94 -2.07
CA GLU A 209 -1.56 5.00 -2.95
C GLU A 209 -0.34 4.50 -2.18
N GLU A 210 0.09 3.28 -2.45
CA GLU A 210 1.32 2.75 -1.89
C GLU A 210 2.48 3.16 -2.82
N THR A 211 3.20 4.22 -2.42
CA THR A 211 4.44 4.62 -3.12
C THR A 211 5.57 3.69 -2.71
N GLY A 212 5.53 2.48 -3.26
CA GLY A 212 6.55 1.46 -3.09
C GLY A 212 6.42 0.68 -1.79
N LEU A 213 6.55 -0.64 -1.89
CA LEU A 213 6.60 -1.54 -0.74
C LEU A 213 7.94 -1.36 -0.04
N SER A 214 7.96 -1.21 1.28
CA SER A 214 9.20 -1.26 2.08
C SER A 214 9.91 -2.63 2.04
N ALA A 215 9.29 -3.63 1.39
CA ALA A 215 9.86 -4.94 1.15
C ALA A 215 11.03 -4.89 0.13
N PHE A 216 11.75 -6.01 0.03
CA PHE A 216 12.80 -6.20 -0.96
C PHE A 216 12.22 -6.62 -2.32
N ILE A 217 11.54 -7.77 -2.35
CA ILE A 217 10.68 -8.23 -3.45
C ILE A 217 9.41 -8.80 -2.85
N SER A 218 8.27 -8.53 -3.48
CA SER A 218 6.98 -9.11 -3.10
C SER A 218 6.37 -9.93 -4.24
N TYR A 219 5.53 -10.89 -3.87
CA TYR A 219 4.87 -11.84 -4.75
C TYR A 219 3.40 -11.89 -4.36
N LEU A 220 2.51 -11.56 -5.28
CA LEU A 220 1.08 -11.48 -5.03
C LEU A 220 0.37 -12.57 -5.81
N LEU A 221 -0.34 -13.42 -5.06
CA LEU A 221 -1.38 -14.27 -5.60
C LEU A 221 -2.71 -13.50 -5.62
N GLN A 222 -3.24 -13.26 -6.83
CA GLN A 222 -4.56 -12.67 -7.03
C GLN A 222 -5.62 -13.78 -6.92
N ALA A 223 -6.20 -13.95 -5.73
CA ALA A 223 -7.06 -15.09 -5.37
C ALA A 223 -8.49 -15.02 -5.95
N THR A 224 -8.81 -13.95 -6.68
CA THR A 224 -10.10 -13.73 -7.37
C THR A 224 -9.89 -12.97 -8.67
N ASP A 225 -10.84 -13.08 -9.59
CA ASP A 225 -10.78 -12.46 -10.92
C ASP A 225 -11.11 -10.95 -10.94
N HIS A 226 -11.29 -10.34 -9.77
CA HIS A 226 -11.50 -8.90 -9.65
C HIS A 226 -10.26 -8.11 -10.10
N LYS A 227 -10.49 -7.11 -10.95
CA LYS A 227 -9.56 -6.00 -11.13
C LYS A 227 -9.42 -5.22 -9.82
N GLY A 228 -8.29 -4.52 -9.65
CA GLY A 228 -8.11 -3.63 -8.51
C GLY A 228 -6.69 -3.13 -8.34
N LEU A 229 -5.69 -4.01 -8.56
CA LEU A 229 -4.29 -3.59 -8.55
C LEU A 229 -3.96 -2.80 -9.81
N GLN A 230 -3.36 -1.62 -9.65
CA GLN A 230 -2.87 -0.79 -10.74
C GLN A 230 -1.44 -0.32 -10.47
N VAL A 231 -0.67 -0.17 -11.54
CA VAL A 231 0.74 0.24 -11.52
C VAL A 231 0.90 1.49 -12.36
N GLN A 232 1.63 2.48 -11.87
CA GLN A 232 1.79 3.76 -12.56
C GLN A 232 2.97 3.72 -13.55
N ASN A 233 2.77 4.08 -14.81
CA ASN A 233 3.86 4.18 -15.78
C ASN A 233 4.58 5.55 -15.72
N TYR A 234 5.62 5.74 -16.54
CA TYR A 234 6.40 7.00 -16.57
C TYR A 234 5.59 8.24 -16.98
N ARG A 235 4.45 8.06 -17.65
CA ARG A 235 3.54 9.17 -17.99
C ARG A 235 2.59 9.54 -16.85
N GLY A 236 2.60 8.78 -15.77
CA GLY A 236 1.63 8.91 -14.68
C GLY A 236 0.31 8.16 -14.93
N ASP A 237 0.19 7.42 -16.04
CA ASP A 237 -0.99 6.62 -16.34
C ASP A 237 -1.03 5.38 -15.44
N TRP A 238 -2.21 5.06 -14.90
CA TRP A 238 -2.44 3.83 -14.13
C TRP A 238 -2.77 2.66 -15.06
N VAL A 239 -1.93 1.61 -15.03
CA VAL A 239 -2.05 0.39 -15.83
C VAL A 239 -2.62 -0.74 -14.96
N ASP A 240 -3.68 -1.40 -15.42
CA ASP A 240 -4.31 -2.51 -14.71
C ASP A 240 -3.39 -3.74 -14.64
N CYS A 241 -3.22 -4.30 -13.43
CA CYS A 241 -2.72 -5.66 -13.21
C CYS A 241 -3.90 -6.63 -13.15
N VAL A 242 -4.39 -7.04 -14.32
CA VAL A 242 -5.51 -8.00 -14.42
C VAL A 242 -5.12 -9.36 -13.83
N PRO A 243 -5.97 -10.04 -13.07
CA PRO A 243 -5.69 -11.41 -12.61
C PRO A 243 -5.45 -12.37 -13.78
N ILE A 244 -4.38 -13.17 -13.71
CA ILE A 244 -4.07 -14.23 -14.67
C ILE A 244 -3.89 -15.55 -13.91
N LYS A 245 -4.73 -16.55 -14.19
CA LYS A 245 -4.66 -17.87 -13.54
C LYS A 245 -3.28 -18.50 -13.77
N GLY A 246 -2.72 -19.13 -12.73
CA GLY A 246 -1.41 -19.81 -12.79
C GLY A 246 -0.21 -18.85 -12.73
N THR A 247 -0.42 -17.61 -12.30
CA THR A 247 0.66 -16.61 -12.19
C THR A 247 0.74 -15.98 -10.81
N PHE A 248 1.93 -15.46 -10.49
CA PHE A 248 2.13 -14.52 -9.38
C PHE A 248 2.54 -13.17 -9.96
N VAL A 249 1.99 -12.08 -9.43
CA VAL A 249 2.52 -10.74 -9.68
C VAL A 249 3.74 -10.55 -8.80
N VAL A 250 4.88 -10.21 -9.38
CA VAL A 250 6.10 -9.83 -8.65
C VAL A 250 6.23 -8.32 -8.72
N ALA A 251 6.43 -7.69 -7.56
CA ALA A 251 6.70 -6.26 -7.46
C ALA A 251 8.05 -6.03 -6.78
N ILE A 252 8.88 -5.22 -7.43
CA ILE A 252 10.16 -4.77 -6.89
C ILE A 252 9.89 -3.72 -5.81
N GLY A 253 10.47 -3.93 -4.64
CA GLY A 253 10.29 -3.05 -3.50
C GLY A 253 11.39 -1.99 -3.39
N ARG A 254 11.15 -1.00 -2.54
CA ARG A 254 12.03 0.15 -2.35
C ARG A 254 13.41 -0.24 -1.82
N GLY A 255 13.49 -1.34 -1.07
CA GLY A 255 14.76 -1.86 -0.58
C GLY A 255 15.72 -2.21 -1.72
N LEU A 256 15.22 -2.93 -2.73
CA LEU A 256 16.02 -3.31 -3.90
C LEU A 256 16.32 -2.09 -4.80
N GLU A 257 15.38 -1.17 -4.96
CA GLU A 257 15.59 0.10 -5.67
C GLU A 257 16.75 0.90 -5.05
N ALA A 258 16.74 1.09 -3.73
CA ALA A 258 17.77 1.83 -3.02
C ALA A 258 19.13 1.14 -3.08
N MET A 259 19.17 -0.19 -2.93
CA MET A 259 20.42 -0.96 -3.00
C MET A 259 21.05 -0.96 -4.39
N THR A 260 20.24 -0.83 -5.44
CA THR A 260 20.72 -0.83 -6.83
C THR A 260 20.87 0.57 -7.41
N ASP A 261 20.81 1.61 -6.57
CA ASP A 261 20.90 3.02 -6.97
C ASP A 261 19.89 3.37 -8.09
N GLY A 262 18.66 2.87 -7.94
CA GLY A 262 17.55 3.12 -8.86
C GLY A 262 17.55 2.30 -10.16
N VAL A 263 18.48 1.35 -10.33
CA VAL A 263 18.50 0.45 -11.50
C VAL A 263 17.25 -0.40 -11.54
N CYS A 264 16.95 -1.13 -10.46
CA CYS A 264 15.69 -1.84 -10.30
C CYS A 264 14.63 -0.85 -9.79
N ILE A 265 13.56 -0.62 -10.55
CA ILE A 265 12.55 0.39 -10.20
C ILE A 265 11.49 -0.18 -9.25
N SER A 266 11.17 0.57 -8.18
CA SER A 266 10.03 0.27 -7.31
C SER A 266 8.84 1.14 -7.73
N THR A 267 8.05 0.63 -8.66
CA THR A 267 6.97 1.40 -9.28
C THR A 267 5.80 1.64 -8.32
N ALA A 268 5.25 2.86 -8.35
CA ALA A 268 4.06 3.20 -7.57
C ALA A 268 2.88 2.32 -7.99
N HIS A 269 2.13 1.85 -7.01
CA HIS A 269 0.96 1.01 -7.24
C HIS A 269 -0.14 1.39 -6.26
N ARG A 270 -1.38 1.07 -6.64
CA ARG A 270 -2.56 1.28 -5.79
C ARG A 270 -3.54 0.13 -5.92
N VAL A 271 -4.43 0.02 -4.94
CA VAL A 271 -5.52 -0.95 -4.96
C VAL A 271 -6.84 -0.21 -4.98
N ILE A 272 -7.70 -0.55 -5.93
CA ILE A 272 -9.08 -0.04 -6.01
C ILE A 272 -10.02 -1.12 -5.49
N SER A 273 -10.99 -0.70 -4.65
CA SER A 273 -12.05 -1.59 -4.17
C SER A 273 -12.92 -2.11 -5.32
N PRO A 274 -13.42 -3.36 -5.26
CA PRO A 274 -14.31 -3.90 -6.28
C PRO A 274 -15.61 -3.10 -6.41
N SER A 275 -16.19 -3.09 -7.61
CA SER A 275 -17.48 -2.43 -7.86
C SER A 275 -18.59 -3.05 -7.00
N ALA A 276 -19.54 -2.24 -6.54
CA ALA A 276 -20.66 -2.70 -5.74
C ALA A 276 -21.40 -3.89 -6.39
N GLY A 277 -21.65 -4.95 -5.62
CA GLY A 277 -22.34 -6.16 -6.08
C GLY A 277 -21.45 -7.17 -6.82
N SER A 278 -20.14 -6.91 -6.94
CA SER A 278 -19.19 -7.90 -7.48
C SER A 278 -18.68 -8.88 -6.42
N GLY A 279 -18.90 -8.59 -5.14
CA GLY A 279 -18.37 -9.36 -4.02
C GLY A 279 -16.90 -9.03 -3.71
N PRO A 280 -16.35 -9.63 -2.65
CA PRO A 280 -15.05 -9.25 -2.14
C PRO A 280 -13.89 -9.74 -3.02
N ARG A 281 -12.86 -8.90 -3.13
CA ARG A 281 -11.58 -9.25 -3.76
C ARG A 281 -10.61 -9.78 -2.71
N PHE A 282 -9.98 -10.91 -3.00
CA PHE A 282 -8.97 -11.51 -2.13
C PHE A 282 -7.58 -11.42 -2.75
N SER A 283 -6.60 -11.11 -1.91
CA SER A 283 -5.18 -10.99 -2.29
C SER A 283 -4.32 -11.68 -1.24
N ILE A 284 -3.33 -12.47 -1.69
CA ILE A 284 -2.42 -13.17 -0.80
C ILE A 284 -0.98 -12.77 -1.16
N PRO A 285 -0.51 -11.60 -0.70
CA PRO A 285 0.87 -11.18 -0.91
C PRO A 285 1.82 -11.88 0.04
N PHE A 286 2.96 -12.32 -0.50
CA PHE A 286 4.13 -12.82 0.18
C PHE A 286 5.27 -11.79 0.01
N PHE A 287 5.98 -11.51 1.09
CA PHE A 287 7.06 -10.53 1.15
C PHE A 287 8.33 -11.22 1.59
N GLN A 288 9.35 -11.19 0.74
CA GLN A 288 10.65 -11.77 1.06
C GLN A 288 11.28 -10.99 2.23
N GLY A 289 11.57 -11.70 3.30
CA GLY A 289 12.17 -11.15 4.51
C GLY A 289 13.65 -10.88 4.28
N VAL A 290 14.10 -9.67 4.59
CA VAL A 290 15.52 -9.31 4.66
C VAL A 290 15.97 -9.27 6.11
N SER A 291 17.27 -9.37 6.34
CA SER A 291 17.84 -9.33 7.67
C SER A 291 17.55 -7.99 8.33
N TYR A 292 17.03 -8.03 9.55
CA TYR A 292 16.85 -6.83 10.35
C TYR A 292 18.18 -6.22 10.77
N ASP A 293 19.26 -7.00 10.77
CA ASP A 293 20.61 -6.53 11.11
C ASP A 293 21.30 -5.89 9.89
N ALA A 294 20.74 -6.06 8.68
CA ALA A 294 21.30 -5.52 7.46
C ALA A 294 21.48 -4.01 7.52
N THR A 295 22.63 -3.55 7.05
CA THR A 295 22.95 -2.16 6.81
C THR A 295 22.68 -1.82 5.35
N PHE A 296 22.23 -0.58 5.09
CA PHE A 296 22.02 -0.12 3.72
C PHE A 296 23.36 0.20 3.06
N GLU A 297 23.82 -0.72 2.23
CA GLU A 297 24.98 -0.53 1.35
C GLU A 297 24.49 -0.50 -0.09
N SER A 298 24.96 0.49 -0.86
CA SER A 298 24.76 0.52 -2.31
C SER A 298 25.56 -0.60 -2.95
N MET A 299 25.00 -1.23 -3.97
CA MET A 299 25.63 -2.28 -4.75
C MET A 299 26.38 -1.70 -5.95
N ASP A 300 27.50 -2.33 -6.28
CA ASP A 300 28.31 -1.98 -7.44
C ASP A 300 27.73 -2.57 -8.74
N VAL A 301 26.51 -2.14 -9.10
CA VAL A 301 25.88 -2.53 -10.37
C VAL A 301 26.78 -2.09 -11.54
N PRO A 302 27.05 -2.93 -12.55
CA PRO A 302 27.93 -2.60 -13.66
C PRO A 302 27.51 -1.32 -14.40
N GLU A 303 28.49 -0.49 -14.78
CA GLU A 303 28.25 0.80 -15.45
C GLU A 303 27.45 0.68 -16.75
N GLY A 304 27.62 -0.44 -17.49
CA GLY A 304 26.81 -0.71 -18.67
C GLY A 304 25.31 -0.81 -18.37
N VAL A 305 24.93 -1.39 -17.23
CA VAL A 305 23.52 -1.53 -16.82
C VAL A 305 22.97 -0.20 -16.28
N LYS A 306 23.78 0.56 -15.54
CA LYS A 306 23.43 1.94 -15.13
C LYS A 306 23.21 2.84 -16.34
N ALA A 307 24.05 2.73 -17.37
CA ALA A 307 23.89 3.50 -18.61
C ALA A 307 22.58 3.16 -19.34
N LEU A 308 22.18 1.88 -19.37
CA LEU A 308 20.88 1.46 -19.91
C LEU A 308 19.71 2.11 -19.13
N LYS A 309 19.77 2.11 -17.80
CA LYS A 309 18.76 2.77 -16.97
C LYS A 309 18.66 4.28 -17.27
N GLN A 310 19.80 4.96 -17.36
CA GLN A 310 19.84 6.38 -17.69
C GLN A 310 19.26 6.68 -19.08
N GLU A 311 19.47 5.78 -20.05
CA GLU A 311 18.88 5.89 -21.38
C GLU A 311 17.35 5.74 -21.34
N ILE A 312 16.83 4.78 -20.57
CA ILE A 312 15.39 4.58 -20.37
C ILE A 312 14.75 5.83 -19.77
N VAL A 313 15.31 6.34 -18.66
CA VAL A 313 14.81 7.55 -18.00
C VAL A 313 14.80 8.75 -18.95
N ARG A 314 15.85 8.89 -19.78
CA ARG A 314 15.92 9.95 -20.79
C ARG A 314 14.85 9.81 -21.88
N LYS A 315 14.59 8.58 -22.36
CA LYS A 315 13.56 8.29 -23.38
C LYS A 315 12.15 8.56 -22.86
N GLU A 316 11.90 8.30 -21.59
CA GLU A 316 10.60 8.46 -20.96
C GLU A 316 10.31 9.89 -20.47
N GLY A 317 11.28 10.82 -20.61
CA GLY A 317 11.10 12.23 -20.27
C GLY A 317 11.36 12.55 -18.79
N GLY A 318 12.07 11.66 -18.09
CA GLY A 318 12.40 11.79 -16.66
C GLY A 318 11.56 10.88 -15.77
N TRP A 319 12.01 10.71 -14.53
CA TRP A 319 11.29 10.01 -13.47
C TRP A 319 11.22 10.93 -12.26
N LYS A 320 10.03 11.13 -11.69
CA LYS A 320 9.89 11.85 -10.43
C LYS A 320 10.14 10.85 -9.30
N ASP A 321 11.39 10.83 -8.83
CA ASP A 321 11.77 10.02 -7.69
C ASP A 321 11.30 10.70 -6.39
N GLU A 322 10.10 10.34 -5.94
CA GLU A 322 9.67 10.61 -4.57
C GLU A 322 10.18 9.49 -3.65
N ALA A 323 11.51 9.41 -3.49
CA ALA A 323 12.14 8.50 -2.54
C ALA A 323 11.75 8.86 -1.10
N GLU A 324 11.03 7.94 -0.44
CA GLU A 324 10.69 7.99 0.98
C GLU A 324 11.95 7.92 1.86
N MET A 325 11.93 8.60 3.01
CA MET A 325 13.10 8.79 3.88
C MET A 325 13.69 7.51 4.46
N THR A 326 12.97 6.37 4.44
CA THR A 326 13.37 5.13 5.11
C THR A 326 14.64 4.51 4.51
N PHE A 327 14.87 4.68 3.21
CA PHE A 327 15.98 4.04 2.49
C PHE A 327 17.07 5.03 2.03
N LYS A 328 17.00 6.30 2.45
CA LYS A 328 18.01 7.29 2.08
C LYS A 328 19.27 7.16 2.94
N LYS A 329 20.43 7.25 2.29
CA LYS A 329 21.74 7.42 2.93
C LYS A 329 21.68 8.63 3.87
N GLY A 330 21.91 8.41 5.17
CA GLY A 330 21.75 9.43 6.22
C GLY A 330 20.47 9.32 7.06
N SER A 331 19.70 8.23 6.91
CA SER A 331 18.67 7.82 7.89
C SER A 331 19.24 7.81 9.32
N CYS A 332 18.42 8.18 10.31
CA CYS A 332 18.80 8.13 11.72
C CYS A 332 18.96 6.70 12.28
N PHE A 333 18.62 5.68 11.49
CA PHE A 333 18.69 4.27 11.86
C PHE A 333 19.94 3.61 11.32
N LYS A 334 20.60 2.82 12.17
CA LYS A 334 21.80 2.06 11.82
C LYS A 334 21.44 0.74 11.13
N HIS A 335 20.34 0.12 11.56
CA HIS A 335 19.87 -1.17 11.04
C HIS A 335 18.47 -1.05 10.43
N LEU A 336 18.21 -1.83 9.37
CA LEU A 336 16.89 -1.88 8.72
C LEU A 336 15.78 -2.28 9.71
N GLY A 337 16.08 -3.13 10.69
CA GLY A 337 15.15 -3.53 11.74
C GLY A 337 14.60 -2.36 12.55
N GLU A 338 15.43 -1.36 12.87
CA GLU A 338 15.02 -0.20 13.66
C GLU A 338 14.00 0.66 12.90
N ALA A 339 14.29 0.93 11.63
CA ALA A 339 13.39 1.64 10.73
C ALA A 339 12.07 0.88 10.53
N THR A 340 12.16 -0.44 10.35
CA THR A 340 10.99 -1.32 10.20
C THR A 340 10.13 -1.33 11.45
N MET A 341 10.75 -1.40 12.64
CA MET A 341 10.05 -1.38 13.93
C MET A 341 9.29 -0.07 14.11
N MET A 342 9.92 1.07 13.82
CA MET A 342 9.26 2.38 13.90
C MET A 342 8.09 2.49 12.93
N ASN A 343 8.23 1.99 11.70
CA ASN A 343 7.13 1.96 10.73
C ASN A 343 5.98 1.04 11.18
N ARG A 344 6.27 -0.10 11.80
CA ARG A 344 5.24 -1.01 12.34
C ARG A 344 4.50 -0.40 13.53
N VAL A 345 5.20 0.24 14.47
CA VAL A 345 4.58 0.97 15.58
C VAL A 345 3.71 2.11 15.07
N ARG A 346 4.12 2.83 14.01
CA ARG A 346 3.30 3.86 13.37
C ARG A 346 2.02 3.31 12.74
N SER A 347 2.13 2.19 12.04
CA SER A 347 1.01 1.59 11.28
C SER A 347 0.02 0.83 12.18
N HIS A 348 0.49 0.36 13.34
CA HIS A 348 -0.27 -0.41 14.32
C HIS A 348 -0.13 0.22 15.72
N PRO A 349 -0.75 1.40 15.95
CA PRO A 349 -0.64 2.11 17.22
C PRO A 349 -1.23 1.32 18.40
N ASP A 350 -2.17 0.41 18.16
CA ASP A 350 -2.75 -0.51 19.15
C ASP A 350 -1.74 -1.53 19.69
N VAL A 351 -0.91 -2.11 18.81
CA VAL A 351 0.25 -2.94 19.18
C VAL A 351 1.28 -2.07 19.91
N GLY A 352 1.53 -0.86 19.39
CA GLY A 352 2.43 0.12 19.97
C GLY A 352 2.06 0.48 21.42
N GLU A 353 0.80 0.76 21.70
CA GLU A 353 0.30 1.11 23.03
C GLU A 353 0.52 -0.02 24.04
N ARG A 354 0.26 -1.27 23.61
CA ARG A 354 0.34 -2.43 24.50
C ARG A 354 1.76 -2.91 24.76
N TYR A 355 2.62 -2.93 23.74
CA TYR A 355 3.93 -3.59 23.81
C TYR A 355 5.12 -2.63 23.66
N TYR A 356 4.92 -1.47 23.05
CA TYR A 356 5.99 -0.52 22.71
C TYR A 356 5.63 0.95 22.98
N PRO A 357 5.09 1.30 24.17
CA PRO A 357 4.49 2.61 24.42
C PRO A 357 5.49 3.77 24.31
N ASP A 358 6.76 3.49 24.59
CA ASP A 358 7.85 4.45 24.48
C ASP A 358 8.19 4.79 23.02
N LEU A 359 8.21 3.80 22.11
CA LEU A 359 8.40 4.04 20.67
C LEU A 359 7.18 4.73 20.06
N LEU A 360 5.97 4.37 20.50
CA LEU A 360 4.76 5.03 20.04
C LEU A 360 4.77 6.53 20.37
N ARG A 361 5.23 6.89 21.57
CA ARG A 361 5.42 8.30 21.95
C ARG A 361 6.40 9.02 21.00
N VAL A 362 7.53 8.40 20.67
CA VAL A 362 8.50 8.97 19.72
C VAL A 362 7.87 9.19 18.35
N VAL A 363 7.12 8.20 17.83
CA VAL A 363 6.40 8.34 16.55
C VAL A 363 5.43 9.53 16.58
N GLN A 364 4.62 9.65 17.64
CA GLN A 364 3.65 10.74 17.79
C GLN A 364 4.30 12.12 17.91
N GLU A 365 5.45 12.22 18.59
CA GLU A 365 6.23 13.46 18.67
C GLU A 365 6.79 13.87 17.30
N GLN A 366 7.31 12.91 16.53
CA GLN A 366 7.79 13.14 15.16
C GLN A 366 6.67 13.63 14.23
N GLU A 367 5.48 13.03 14.30
CA GLU A 367 4.33 13.45 13.50
C GLU A 367 3.84 14.86 13.86
N LYS A 368 3.82 15.20 15.16
CA LYS A 368 3.50 16.56 15.62
C LYS A 368 4.52 17.58 15.14
N ALA A 369 5.81 17.25 15.16
CA ALA A 369 6.88 18.11 14.67
C ALA A 369 6.81 18.31 13.15
N GLY A 370 6.55 17.24 12.39
CA GLY A 370 6.37 17.29 10.93
C GLY A 370 5.17 18.16 10.52
N LYS A 371 4.04 18.04 11.24
CA LYS A 371 2.86 18.90 11.02
C LYS A 371 3.18 20.37 11.27
N LYS A 372 3.90 20.71 12.35
CA LYS A 372 4.32 22.10 12.62
C LYS A 372 5.24 22.66 11.53
N GLN A 373 6.24 21.89 11.07
CA GLN A 373 7.13 22.33 9.99
C GLN A 373 6.43 22.49 8.64
N SER A 374 5.35 21.73 8.37
CA SER A 374 4.55 21.90 7.15
C SER A 374 3.71 23.18 7.14
N VAL A 375 3.32 23.66 8.33
CA VAL A 375 2.54 24.90 8.50
C VAL A 375 3.44 26.15 8.41
N ASP A 376 4.72 26.05 8.78
CA ASP A 376 5.66 27.19 8.83
C ASP A 376 6.46 27.42 7.52
N LYS A 377 6.21 26.65 6.45
CA LYS A 377 6.82 26.94 5.12
C LYS A 377 5.99 28.01 4.38
N PRO A 378 6.57 29.16 3.98
CA PRO A 378 5.88 30.08 3.09
C PRO A 378 5.63 29.38 1.76
N GLY A 379 4.35 29.35 1.35
CA GLY A 379 3.86 28.56 0.23
C GLY A 379 4.61 28.83 -1.07
N ASN A 380 5.27 27.81 -1.60
CA ASN A 380 5.57 27.75 -3.02
C ASN A 380 4.27 27.28 -3.70
N GLY A 381 3.67 28.14 -4.50
CA GLY A 381 2.33 27.97 -5.05
C GLY A 381 2.13 26.62 -5.74
N ASN A 382 1.15 25.87 -5.25
CA ASN A 382 0.55 24.74 -5.93
C ASN A 382 -0.39 25.29 -7.03
N PRO A 383 -0.17 25.08 -8.34
CA PRO A 383 -1.12 25.50 -9.36
C PRO A 383 -2.20 24.43 -9.53
N LEU A 384 -2.88 24.09 -8.44
CA LEU A 384 -4.15 23.36 -8.46
C LEU A 384 -5.08 24.04 -7.45
N GLY A 385 -5.30 25.33 -7.67
CA GLY A 385 -6.41 26.04 -7.07
C GLY A 385 -7.69 25.62 -7.78
N VAL A 386 -8.58 24.95 -7.04
CA VAL A 386 -10.01 24.92 -7.33
C VAL A 386 -10.44 26.39 -7.56
N PRO A 387 -11.22 26.73 -8.61
CA PRO A 387 -11.60 28.11 -8.83
C PRO A 387 -12.58 28.56 -7.74
N THR A 388 -12.07 29.19 -6.68
CA THR A 388 -12.90 29.95 -5.75
C THR A 388 -13.32 31.22 -6.48
N THR A 389 -14.56 31.23 -6.99
CA THR A 389 -15.14 32.43 -7.58
C THR A 389 -15.55 33.37 -6.44
N THR A 390 -14.68 34.32 -6.10
CA THR A 390 -15.04 35.44 -5.21
C THR A 390 -15.89 36.42 -6.02
N VAL A 391 -17.20 36.44 -5.77
CA VAL A 391 -18.09 37.48 -6.30
C VAL A 391 -18.08 38.67 -5.36
N THR A 392 -17.41 39.74 -5.78
CA THR A 392 -17.50 41.06 -5.15
C THR A 392 -18.81 41.71 -5.61
N THR A 393 -19.71 42.03 -4.68
CA THR A 393 -20.91 42.82 -4.97
C THR A 393 -20.52 44.29 -5.13
N THR A 394 -20.63 44.83 -6.35
CA THR A 394 -20.65 46.28 -6.59
C THR A 394 -22.06 46.70 -6.99
N GLU A 395 -22.66 47.57 -6.18
CA GLU A 395 -23.91 48.26 -6.48
C GLU A 395 -23.77 49.14 -7.74
N GLY A 396 -24.84 49.19 -8.52
CA GLY A 396 -24.84 49.74 -9.88
C GLY A 396 -24.89 51.26 -9.99
N ALA A 397 -24.54 51.73 -11.19
CA ALA A 397 -25.01 52.97 -11.79
C ALA A 397 -25.05 52.82 -13.32
N THR A 398 -25.95 53.55 -13.95
CA THR A 398 -26.64 53.26 -15.21
C THR A 398 -26.01 53.82 -16.50
N ASP A 399 -26.53 53.29 -17.62
CA ASP A 399 -26.73 53.89 -18.96
C ASP A 399 -25.65 53.77 -20.06
N GLY A 400 -26.10 53.23 -21.21
CA GLY A 400 -25.53 53.50 -22.54
C GLY A 400 -25.37 52.29 -23.49
N ALA A 401 -26.40 51.96 -24.27
CA ALA A 401 -26.29 51.21 -25.55
C ALA A 401 -26.09 52.21 -26.72
N PRO A 402 -25.71 51.86 -27.99
CA PRO A 402 -26.01 50.58 -28.66
C PRO A 402 -25.03 50.00 -29.74
N THR A 403 -25.26 48.71 -30.10
CA THR A 403 -25.18 48.04 -31.45
C THR A 403 -23.80 47.81 -32.13
N THR A 404 -23.41 46.65 -32.72
CA THR A 404 -24.09 45.68 -33.63
C THR A 404 -23.39 44.28 -33.70
N SER A 405 -24.19 43.20 -33.65
CA SER A 405 -24.30 41.91 -34.43
C SER A 405 -23.07 41.00 -34.83
N PRO A 406 -23.26 39.73 -35.28
CA PRO A 406 -23.35 38.52 -34.45
C PRO A 406 -22.50 37.30 -34.93
N ILE A 407 -22.13 36.37 -34.02
CA ILE A 407 -21.63 35.02 -34.41
C ILE A 407 -22.44 33.94 -33.66
N ARG A 408 -23.12 33.08 -34.43
CA ARG A 408 -23.74 31.79 -34.03
C ARG A 408 -22.65 30.92 -33.38
N GLY A 409 -22.79 30.28 -32.21
CA GLY A 409 -23.90 29.53 -31.65
C GLY A 409 -23.38 28.15 -31.23
N ARG A 410 -22.74 28.05 -30.06
CA ARG A 410 -22.51 26.78 -29.33
C ARG A 410 -23.53 26.74 -28.18
N GLY A 411 -24.32 25.67 -28.10
CA GLY A 411 -25.33 25.49 -27.06
C GLY A 411 -24.72 25.57 -25.65
N ARG A 412 -25.31 26.40 -24.79
CA ARG A 412 -24.98 26.49 -23.36
C ARG A 412 -25.65 25.32 -22.62
N ALA A 413 -24.89 24.70 -21.73
CA ALA A 413 -25.39 23.77 -20.73
C ALA A 413 -26.39 24.47 -19.77
N PRO A 414 -27.36 23.75 -19.19
CA PRO A 414 -28.36 24.33 -18.30
C PRO A 414 -27.69 25.00 -17.10
N THR A 415 -28.16 26.19 -16.75
CA THR A 415 -27.71 26.94 -15.58
C THR A 415 -28.62 26.56 -14.41
N ILE A 416 -28.06 25.88 -13.40
CA ILE A 416 -28.76 25.58 -12.15
C ILE A 416 -28.74 26.84 -11.29
N VAL A 417 -29.91 27.42 -11.02
CA VAL A 417 -30.06 28.53 -10.07
C VAL A 417 -30.55 27.94 -8.76
N VAL A 418 -29.74 28.05 -7.70
CA VAL A 418 -30.13 27.69 -6.34
C VAL A 418 -30.60 28.98 -5.65
N GLU A 419 -31.92 29.14 -5.49
CA GLU A 419 -32.48 30.16 -4.61
C GLU A 419 -32.44 29.64 -3.16
N LEU A 420 -31.60 30.23 -2.33
CA LEU A 420 -31.67 30.07 -0.89
C LEU A 420 -32.77 31.01 -0.37
N THR A 421 -33.92 30.44 0.00
CA THR A 421 -34.93 31.18 0.76
C THR A 421 -34.36 31.46 2.15
N PRO A 422 -34.25 32.72 2.61
CA PRO A 422 -33.88 32.98 3.99
C PRO A 422 -34.99 32.42 4.89
N SER A 423 -34.69 31.41 5.70
CA SER A 423 -35.60 31.00 6.75
C SER A 423 -35.52 32.01 7.88
N ASP A 424 -36.66 32.59 8.30
CA ASP A 424 -36.82 33.42 9.50
C ASP A 424 -36.66 32.60 10.81
N GLN A 425 -35.71 31.68 10.85
CA GLN A 425 -35.41 30.80 11.99
C GLN A 425 -34.10 31.27 12.65
N PRO A 426 -34.04 31.35 13.99
CA PRO A 426 -32.92 31.96 14.70
C PRO A 426 -31.61 31.19 14.49
N THR A 427 -30.53 31.92 14.21
CA THR A 427 -29.15 31.42 14.22
C THR A 427 -28.79 30.87 15.60
N TYR A 428 -28.38 29.61 15.68
CA TYR A 428 -28.01 28.97 16.95
C TYR A 428 -26.76 29.62 17.56
N GLY A 429 -26.83 29.89 18.87
CA GLY A 429 -25.86 30.66 19.65
C GLY A 429 -24.52 29.95 19.92
N GLU A 430 -23.59 30.72 20.50
CA GLU A 430 -22.19 30.38 20.73
C GLU A 430 -21.95 29.11 21.58
N ASP A 431 -20.81 28.46 21.30
CA ASP A 431 -20.21 27.33 22.02
C ASP A 431 -20.06 27.67 23.52
N PRO A 432 -20.63 26.88 24.46
CA PRO A 432 -20.72 27.28 25.87
C PRO A 432 -19.40 27.23 26.65
N GLY A 433 -18.27 26.93 26.02
CA GLY A 433 -16.97 26.95 26.72
C GLY A 433 -16.79 25.78 27.71
N PRO A 434 -15.69 25.79 28.50
CA PRO A 434 -15.05 24.55 28.97
C PRO A 434 -15.61 23.93 30.25
N ASP A 435 -16.78 24.33 30.76
CA ASP A 435 -17.28 23.85 32.07
C ASP A 435 -18.25 22.64 32.03
N GLY A 436 -18.49 22.04 30.85
CA GLY A 436 -18.67 20.59 30.71
C GLY A 436 -19.77 19.90 31.54
N SER A 437 -20.91 20.54 31.83
CA SER A 437 -22.03 19.84 32.47
C SER A 437 -22.81 18.94 31.48
N MET A 438 -22.97 17.65 31.83
CA MET A 438 -23.58 16.60 31.00
C MET A 438 -25.01 16.93 30.53
N GLU A 439 -25.81 17.58 31.38
CA GLU A 439 -27.22 17.92 31.09
C GLU A 439 -27.38 18.91 29.92
N ARG A 440 -26.38 19.77 29.65
CA ARG A 440 -26.44 20.71 28.51
C ARG A 440 -26.02 20.10 27.18
N LYS A 441 -25.17 19.06 27.21
CA LYS A 441 -24.70 18.36 26.00
C LYS A 441 -25.80 17.46 25.43
N GLU A 442 -26.55 16.78 26.30
CA GLU A 442 -27.76 16.03 25.90
C GLU A 442 -28.85 16.95 25.34
N ALA A 443 -29.04 18.14 25.93
CA ALA A 443 -29.98 19.13 25.42
C ALA A 443 -29.58 19.79 24.08
N PHE A 444 -28.29 19.73 23.70
CA PHE A 444 -27.80 20.17 22.39
C PHE A 444 -28.00 19.08 21.33
N GLU A 445 -27.66 17.84 21.65
CA GLU A 445 -27.84 16.69 20.74
C GLU A 445 -29.32 16.38 20.46
N MET A 446 -30.22 16.49 21.45
CA MET A 446 -31.67 16.36 21.20
C MET A 446 -32.20 17.43 20.23
N ARG A 447 -31.69 18.66 20.30
CA ARG A 447 -32.11 19.75 19.40
C ARG A 447 -31.59 19.58 17.97
N LYS A 448 -30.47 18.89 17.79
CA LYS A 448 -29.90 18.52 16.49
C LYS A 448 -30.64 17.34 15.85
N ALA A 449 -31.13 16.40 16.65
CA ALA A 449 -31.87 15.23 16.17
C ALA A 449 -33.29 15.57 15.65
N ASP A 450 -33.93 16.61 16.18
CA ASP A 450 -35.29 17.03 15.79
C ASP A 450 -35.32 18.02 14.59
N ALA A 451 -34.17 18.39 14.01
CA ALA A 451 -34.10 19.31 12.90
C ALA A 451 -34.37 18.60 11.56
N ALA A 452 -35.45 18.99 10.88
CA ALA A 452 -35.72 18.54 9.52
C ALA A 452 -34.71 19.19 8.53
N PRO A 453 -34.08 18.43 7.62
CA PRO A 453 -33.09 18.96 6.69
C PRO A 453 -33.73 19.94 5.68
N ASP A 454 -32.96 20.94 5.28
CA ASP A 454 -33.36 21.93 4.27
C ASP A 454 -33.76 21.26 2.96
N VAL A 455 -34.95 21.58 2.46
CA VAL A 455 -35.49 21.02 1.22
C VAL A 455 -34.90 21.77 0.04
N VAL A 456 -33.94 21.15 -0.66
CA VAL A 456 -33.43 21.65 -1.95
C VAL A 456 -34.42 21.28 -3.05
N ARG A 457 -35.11 22.28 -3.63
CA ARG A 457 -35.90 22.10 -4.86
C ARG A 457 -35.07 22.52 -6.07
N VAL A 458 -34.81 21.58 -6.98
CA VAL A 458 -34.24 21.85 -8.30
C VAL A 458 -35.38 22.19 -9.25
N ILE A 459 -35.41 23.41 -9.79
CA ILE A 459 -36.31 23.79 -10.87
C ILE A 459 -35.47 23.85 -12.15
N GLU A 460 -35.70 22.92 -13.08
CA GLU A 460 -35.15 23.00 -14.44
C GLU A 460 -35.87 24.11 -15.23
N ARG A 461 -35.12 25.00 -15.88
CA ARG A 461 -35.62 25.90 -16.92
C ARG A 461 -34.78 25.81 -18.17
#